data_AF-A0A075J0D4-F1
#
_entry.id   AF-A0A075J0D4-F1
#
_cell.length_a   1.000
_cell.length_b   1.000
_cell.length_c   1.000
_cell.angle_alpha   90.00
_cell.angle_beta   90.00
_cell.angle_gamma   90.00
#
_symmetry.space_group_name_H-M   'P 1'
#
loop_
_entity.id
_entity.type
_entity.pdbx_description
1 polymer ?
#
loop_
_entity_poly.entity_id
_entity_poly.type
_entity_poly.pdbx_seq_one_letter_code
_entity_poly.pdbx_strand_id
1 'polypeptide(L)'
;AAGHKEVLEGDPYLKQRLRLRDPYITTLNVFQAYTLKRIRDPSFHVKQGPHLSKELTASNKAAAELVKLNPSSEYAPGLEDTLILTMKGIA
;
A
#
# COMPACT_ATOMS: atom_id res chain seq x y z
N ALA A 1 20.39 4.54 29.86
CA ALA A 1 19.29 3.69 29.37
C ALA A 1 18.07 3.93 30.23
N ALA A 2 16.85 3.83 29.69
CA ALA A 2 15.62 4.18 30.42
C ALA A 2 15.21 3.19 31.53
N GLY A 3 15.94 2.09 31.75
CA GLY A 3 15.60 1.08 32.76
C GLY A 3 14.43 0.17 32.40
N HIS A 4 13.84 0.34 31.20
CA HIS A 4 12.74 -0.48 30.69
C HIS A 4 13.24 -1.77 30.05
N LYS A 5 12.51 -2.87 30.28
CA LYS A 5 12.68 -4.18 29.64
C LYS A 5 12.11 -4.20 28.23
N GLU A 6 11.07 -3.41 27.98
CA GLU A 6 10.39 -3.34 26.68
C GLU A 6 10.22 -1.91 26.18
N VAL A 7 10.08 -1.78 24.86
CA VAL A 7 9.69 -0.51 24.22
C VAL A 7 8.32 -0.07 24.75
N LEU A 8 8.24 1.19 25.16
CA LEU A 8 7.05 1.83 25.72
C LEU A 8 6.51 1.16 27.01
N GLU A 9 7.37 0.56 27.85
CA GLU A 9 6.94 -0.01 29.14
C GLU A 9 6.26 1.02 30.06
N GLY A 10 6.80 2.25 30.11
CA GLY A 10 6.21 3.35 30.89
C GLY A 10 4.99 4.03 30.26
N ASP A 11 4.58 3.64 29.05
CA ASP A 11 3.41 4.20 28.35
C ASP A 11 2.60 3.10 27.64
N PRO A 12 1.78 2.34 28.38
CA PRO A 12 1.00 1.24 27.84
C PRO A 12 -0.08 1.70 26.86
N TYR A 13 -0.62 2.92 27.01
CA TYR A 13 -1.66 3.46 26.14
C TYR A 13 -1.11 3.79 24.75
N LEU A 14 0.06 4.44 24.67
CA LEU A 14 0.72 4.66 23.40
C LEU A 14 1.10 3.33 22.73
N LYS A 15 1.64 2.37 23.51
CA LYS A 15 1.99 1.03 23.02
C LYS A 15 0.79 0.31 22.41
N GLN A 16 -0.38 0.34 23.07
CA GLN A 16 -1.60 -0.28 22.56
C GLN A 16 -2.08 0.38 21.26
N ARG A 17 -2.09 1.72 21.19
CA ARG A 17 -2.54 2.45 19.99
C ARG A 17 -1.68 2.15 18.77
N LEU A 18 -0.37 2.01 18.96
CA LEU A 18 0.56 1.63 17.87
C LEU A 18 0.31 0.19 17.43
N ARG A 19 0.21 -0.76 18.37
CA ARG A 19 -0.07 -2.18 18.06
C ARG A 19 -1.35 -2.40 17.25
N LEU A 20 -2.39 -1.60 17.48
CA LEU A 20 -3.64 -1.69 16.72
C LEU A 20 -3.49 -1.22 15.26
N ARG A 21 -2.50 -0.37 14.95
CA ARG A 21 -2.23 0.13 13.60
C ARG A 21 -1.28 -0.77 12.82
N ASP A 22 -0.39 -1.49 13.53
CA ASP A 22 0.65 -2.33 12.94
C ASP A 22 0.16 -3.27 11.83
N PRO A 23 -0.99 -3.98 11.94
CA PRO A 23 -1.44 -4.87 10.87
C PRO A 23 -1.71 -4.15 9.54
N TYR A 24 -2.33 -2.97 9.60
CA TYR A 24 -2.66 -2.18 8.41
C TYR A 24 -1.41 -1.56 7.80
N ILE A 25 -0.57 -0.95 8.64
CA ILE A 25 0.69 -0.32 8.20
C ILE A 25 1.62 -1.38 7.60
N THR A 26 1.73 -2.55 8.22
CA THR A 26 2.57 -3.66 7.72
C THR A 26 2.10 -4.14 6.35
N THR A 27 0.78 -4.28 6.17
CA THR A 27 0.20 -4.65 4.87
C THR A 27 0.54 -3.60 3.80
N LEU A 28 0.38 -2.31 4.13
CA LEU A 28 0.72 -1.22 3.21
C LEU A 28 2.23 -1.14 2.91
N ASN A 29 3.09 -1.44 3.88
CA ASN A 29 4.55 -1.49 3.67
C ASN A 29 4.94 -2.58 2.67
N VAL A 30 4.37 -3.78 2.80
CA VAL A 30 4.62 -4.88 1.84
C VAL A 30 4.09 -4.49 0.46
N PHE A 31 2.89 -3.91 0.40
CA PHE A 31 2.30 -3.46 -0.86
C PHE A 31 3.17 -2.38 -1.51
N GLN A 32 3.61 -1.38 -0.76
CA GLN A 32 4.49 -0.31 -1.23
C GLN A 32 5.81 -0.86 -1.78
N ALA A 33 6.46 -1.78 -1.06
CA ALA A 33 7.72 -2.39 -1.50
C ALA A 33 7.54 -3.16 -2.82
N TYR A 34 6.45 -3.91 -2.97
CA TYR A 34 6.17 -4.67 -4.18
C TYR A 34 5.80 -3.77 -5.37
N THR A 35 5.02 -2.72 -5.13
CA THR A 35 4.68 -1.69 -6.15
C THR A 35 5.94 -0.98 -6.62
N LEU A 36 6.84 -0.58 -5.71
CA LEU A 36 8.13 0.01 -6.08
C LEU A 36 9.00 -0.94 -6.90
N LYS A 37 9.01 -2.25 -6.57
CA LYS A 37 9.73 -3.25 -7.37
C LYS A 37 9.19 -3.32 -8.79
N ARG A 38 7.86 -3.36 -8.96
CA ARG A 38 7.20 -3.35 -10.29
C ARG A 38 7.50 -2.08 -11.10
N ILE A 39 7.65 -0.94 -10.43
CA ILE A 39 7.97 0.34 -11.08
C ILE A 39 9.44 0.38 -11.52
N ARG A 40 10.36 -0.11 -10.68
CA ARG A 40 11.81 0.10 -10.86
C ARG A 40 12.53 -1.02 -11.59
N ASP A 41 11.99 -2.24 -11.58
CA ASP A 41 12.59 -3.42 -12.19
C ASP A 41 11.74 -3.89 -13.39
N PRO A 42 12.12 -3.54 -14.64
CA PRO A 42 11.39 -3.96 -15.84
C PRO A 42 11.38 -5.48 -16.04
N SER A 43 12.31 -6.22 -15.43
CA SER A 43 12.36 -7.68 -15.53
C SER A 43 11.34 -8.37 -14.60
N PHE A 44 10.79 -7.63 -13.65
CA PHE A 44 9.88 -8.14 -12.65
C PHE A 44 8.43 -8.26 -13.17
N HIS A 45 8.16 -9.37 -13.85
CA HIS A 45 6.85 -9.66 -14.39
C HIS A 45 5.95 -10.33 -13.34
N VAL A 46 4.80 -9.72 -13.08
CA VAL A 46 3.80 -10.25 -12.14
C VAL A 46 2.67 -10.91 -12.93
N LYS A 47 2.36 -12.17 -12.60
CA LYS A 47 1.16 -12.84 -13.13
C LYS A 47 -0.07 -12.18 -12.55
N GLN A 48 -0.85 -11.51 -13.39
CA GLN A 48 -2.11 -10.90 -12.97
C GLN A 48 -3.15 -12.01 -12.78
N GLY A 49 -3.72 -12.09 -11.58
CA GLY A 49 -4.86 -12.96 -11.31
C GLY A 49 -6.16 -12.39 -11.91
N PRO A 50 -7.24 -13.17 -11.94
CA PRO A 50 -8.55 -12.67 -12.36
C PRO A 50 -8.99 -11.52 -11.44
N HIS A 51 -9.66 -10.52 -12.01
CA HIS A 51 -10.24 -9.43 -11.23
C HIS A 51 -11.24 -9.98 -10.20
N LEU A 52 -10.97 -9.77 -8.92
CA LEU A 52 -11.79 -10.30 -7.82
C LEU A 52 -12.96 -9.37 -7.44
N SER A 53 -12.90 -8.08 -7.82
CA SER A 53 -13.96 -7.12 -7.53
C SER A 53 -15.15 -7.34 -8.47
N LYS A 54 -16.28 -7.74 -7.88
CA LYS A 54 -17.56 -7.94 -8.60
C LYS A 54 -18.11 -6.66 -9.23
N GLU A 55 -17.72 -5.49 -8.70
CA GLU A 55 -18.19 -4.19 -9.16
C GLU A 55 -17.50 -3.75 -10.45
N LEU A 56 -16.23 -4.14 -10.64
CA LEU A 56 -15.47 -3.81 -11.86
C LEU A 56 -15.92 -4.64 -13.06
N THR A 57 -16.22 -5.92 -12.85
CA THR A 57 -16.67 -6.85 -13.90
C THR A 57 -18.03 -6.48 -14.49
N ALA A 58 -18.91 -5.83 -13.73
CA ALA A 58 -20.20 -5.35 -14.22
C ALA A 58 -20.09 -4.05 -15.04
N SER A 59 -18.99 -3.31 -14.90
CA SER A 59 -18.91 -1.92 -15.34
C SER A 59 -18.14 -1.69 -16.66
N ASN A 60 -17.45 -2.68 -17.24
CA ASN A 60 -16.48 -2.46 -18.34
C ASN A 60 -15.56 -1.24 -18.07
N LYS A 61 -15.24 -0.98 -16.79
CA LYS A 61 -14.58 0.25 -16.35
C LYS A 61 -13.11 0.16 -16.74
N ALA A 62 -12.76 0.87 -17.80
CA ALA A 62 -11.44 0.92 -18.40
C ALA A 62 -10.38 1.42 -17.41
N ALA A 63 -9.10 1.16 -17.76
CA ALA A 63 -7.90 1.58 -17.03
C ALA A 63 -7.88 3.07 -16.62
N ALA A 64 -8.68 3.92 -17.26
CA ALA A 64 -8.88 5.34 -16.91
C ALA A 64 -9.33 5.57 -15.46
N GLU A 65 -10.03 4.62 -14.83
CA GLU A 65 -10.41 4.73 -13.41
C GLU A 65 -9.30 4.38 -12.42
N LEU A 66 -8.22 3.76 -12.89
CA LEU A 66 -7.04 3.44 -12.09
C LEU A 66 -6.03 4.60 -12.05
N VAL A 67 -6.30 5.70 -12.79
CA VAL A 67 -5.40 6.84 -12.94
C VAL A 67 -6.14 8.12 -12.54
N LYS A 68 -6.63 8.16 -11.30
CA LYS A 68 -7.43 9.28 -10.75
C LYS A 68 -6.57 10.28 -10.00
N LEU A 69 -5.47 9.86 -9.37
CA LEU A 69 -4.63 10.74 -8.56
C LEU A 69 -3.60 11.48 -9.42
N ASN A 70 -3.02 10.84 -10.43
CA ASN A 70 -2.17 11.50 -11.42
C ASN A 70 -2.52 11.11 -12.87
N PRO A 71 -3.44 11.84 -13.55
CA PRO A 71 -3.87 11.57 -14.92
C PRO A 71 -2.75 11.56 -15.97
N SER A 72 -1.62 12.22 -15.70
CA SER A 72 -0.46 12.30 -16.60
C SER A 72 0.67 11.32 -16.21
N SER A 73 0.35 10.26 -15.47
CA SER A 73 1.33 9.26 -15.04
C SER A 73 2.05 8.61 -16.22
N GLU A 74 3.38 8.53 -16.14
CA GLU A 74 4.21 7.78 -17.11
C GLU A 74 4.30 6.28 -16.77
N TYR A 75 3.80 5.87 -15.61
CA TYR A 75 3.80 4.48 -15.17
C TYR A 75 2.56 3.72 -15.67
N ALA A 76 2.63 2.39 -15.64
CA ALA A 76 1.48 1.58 -16.02
C ALA A 76 0.24 1.94 -15.15
N PRO A 77 -0.97 1.98 -15.74
CA PRO A 77 -2.17 2.46 -15.06
C PRO A 77 -2.37 1.82 -13.67
N GLY A 78 -2.61 2.65 -12.65
CA GLY A 78 -2.81 2.22 -11.26
C GLY A 78 -1.55 2.07 -10.42
N LEU A 79 -0.33 2.02 -10.99
CA LEU A 79 0.89 1.86 -10.19
C LEU A 79 1.20 3.08 -9.33
N GLU A 80 1.17 4.27 -9.94
CA GLU A 80 1.48 5.52 -9.22
C GLU A 80 0.42 5.83 -8.18
N ASP A 81 -0.86 5.73 -8.54
CA ASP A 81 -1.99 5.92 -7.62
C ASP A 81 -1.91 4.96 -6.43
N THR A 82 -1.58 3.68 -6.67
CA THR A 82 -1.39 2.70 -5.59
C THR A 82 -0.24 3.10 -4.67
N LEU A 83 0.89 3.56 -5.22
CA LEU A 83 2.02 4.03 -4.41
C LEU A 83 1.65 5.26 -3.57
N ILE A 84 0.90 6.20 -4.14
CA ILE A 84 0.42 7.38 -3.40
C ILE A 84 -0.50 6.95 -2.25
N LEU A 85 -1.40 6.00 -2.47
CA LEU A 85 -2.29 5.47 -1.43
C LEU A 85 -1.51 4.80 -0.30
N THR A 86 -0.48 3.99 -0.61
CA THR A 86 0.34 3.38 0.44
C THR A 86 1.12 4.43 1.23
N MET A 87 1.71 5.42 0.55
CA MET A 87 2.43 6.51 1.22
C MET A 87 1.53 7.28 2.18
N LYS A 88 0.30 7.63 1.76
CA LYS A 88 -0.68 8.32 2.59
C LYS A 88 -1.20 7.47 3.76
N GLY A 89 -1.37 6.16 3.55
CA GLY A 89 -1.87 5.27 4.59
C GLY A 89 -0.84 4.88 5.64
N ILE A 90 0.45 4.99 5.33
CA ILE A 90 1.57 4.76 6.26
C ILE A 90 1.89 6.02 7.10
N ALA A 91 1.73 7.21 6.49
CA ALA A 91 2.08 8.50 7.08
C ALA A 91 1.25 8.89 8.32
#